data_AF-A0A0F9LLA1-F1
#
_entry.id   AF-A0A0F9LLA1-F1
#
_cell.length_a   1.000
_cell.length_b   1.000
_cell.length_c   1.000
_cell.angle_alpha   90.00
_cell.angle_beta   90.00
_cell.angle_gamma   90.00
#
_symmetry.space_group_name_H-M   'P 1'
#
loop_
_entity.id
_entity.type
_entity.pdbx_description
1 polymer ?
#
loop_
_entity_poly.entity_id
_entity_poly.type
_entity_poly.pdbx_seq_one_letter_code
_entity_poly.pdbx_strand_id
1 'polypeptide(L)' 'METKMTVREQIWIEAWKAVAGTEVCSYTWGASDWADSCLKGFDEHFPQHKNQDGQKAE' A
#
# COMPACT_ATOMS: atom_id res chain seq x y z
N MET A 1 -13.48 -3.85 17.46
CA MET A 1 -12.10 -4.35 17.35
C MET A 1 -11.41 -3.50 16.30
N GLU A 2 -10.42 -2.69 16.66
CA GLU A 2 -9.58 -2.02 15.67
C GLU A 2 -8.62 -3.05 15.09
N THR A 3 -8.76 -3.33 13.79
CA THR A 3 -7.86 -4.24 13.08
C THR A 3 -6.52 -3.53 12.95
N LYS A 4 -5.48 -4.08 13.59
CA LYS A 4 -4.13 -3.52 13.50
C LYS A 4 -3.60 -3.70 12.08
N MET A 5 -3.53 -2.60 11.33
CA MET A 5 -2.97 -2.57 9.98
C MET A 5 -1.49 -2.93 9.98
N THR A 6 -1.05 -3.62 8.94
CA THR A 6 0.38 -3.84 8.66
C THR A 6 1.01 -2.55 8.12
N VAL A 7 2.34 -2.44 8.23
CA VAL A 7 3.08 -1.30 7.63
C VAL A 7 2.84 -1.23 6.12
N ARG A 8 2.70 -2.39 5.46
CA ARG A 8 2.41 -2.50 4.02
C ARG A 8 1.03 -1.96 3.67
N GLU A 9 0.00 -2.36 4.43
CA GLU A 9 -1.37 -1.84 4.27
C GLU A 9 -1.40 -0.33 4.46
N GLN A 10 -0.67 0.18 5.45
CA GLN A 10 -0.59 1.62 5.70
C GLN A 10 0.08 2.37 4.54
N ILE A 11 1.20 1.87 4.01
CA ILE A 11 1.87 2.49 2.86
C ILE A 11 0.98 2.49 1.62
N TRP A 12 0.31 1.38 1.35
CA TRP A 12 -0.60 1.27 0.22
C TRP A 12 -1.74 2.29 0.34
N ILE A 13 -2.40 2.36 1.51
CA ILE A 13 -3.53 3.26 1.73
C ILE A 13 -3.12 4.72 1.64
N GLU A 14 -1.99 5.10 2.24
CA GLU A 14 -1.50 6.48 2.19
C GLU A 14 -1.09 6.88 0.77
N ALA A 15 -0.44 5.99 0.01
CA ALA A 15 -0.14 6.22 -1.40
C ALA A 15 -1.42 6.36 -2.25
N TRP A 16 -2.42 5.51 -2.01
CA TRP A 16 -3.71 5.56 -2.70
C TRP A 16 -4.44 6.88 -2.41
N LYS A 17 -4.53 7.29 -1.14
CA LYS A 17 -5.18 8.56 -0.74
C LYS A 17 -4.48 9.77 -1.35
N ALA A 18 -3.15 9.76 -1.37
CA ALA A 18 -2.35 10.87 -1.89
C ALA A 18 -2.67 11.16 -3.35
N VAL A 19 -2.92 10.13 -4.17
CA VAL A 19 -3.25 10.30 -5.59
C VAL A 19 -4.76 10.44 -5.83
N ALA A 20 -5.61 9.74 -5.05
CA ALA A 20 -7.07 9.79 -5.20
C ALA A 20 -7.66 11.19 -4.97
N GLY A 21 -6.98 12.02 -4.17
CA GLY A 21 -7.36 13.42 -3.94
C GLY A 21 -6.91 14.41 -5.03
N THR A 22 -6.17 13.96 -6.04
CA THR A 22 -5.64 14.83 -7.10
C THR A 22 -6.62 14.96 -8.27
N GLU A 23 -6.68 16.14 -8.88
CA GLU A 23 -7.52 16.39 -10.07
C GLU A 23 -7.13 15.50 -11.28
N VAL A 24 -5.90 14.98 -11.30
CA VAL A 24 -5.35 14.12 -12.36
C VAL A 24 -5.85 12.67 -12.23
N CYS A 25 -6.29 12.26 -11.03
CA CYS A 25 -6.78 10.91 -10.81
C CYS A 25 -8.23 10.77 -11.25
N SER A 26 -8.45 10.62 -12.56
CA SER A 26 -9.80 10.48 -13.13
C SER A 26 -10.47 9.14 -12.80
N TYR A 27 -9.71 8.15 -12.33
CA TYR A 27 -10.23 6.82 -12.08
C TYR A 27 -9.60 6.14 -10.87
N THR A 28 -10.42 5.38 -10.14
CA THR A 28 -10.01 4.60 -8.97
C THR A 28 -8.94 3.55 -9.27
N TRP A 29 -8.92 2.99 -10.48
CA TRP A 29 -7.89 2.03 -10.90
C TRP A 29 -6.51 2.67 -11.01
N GLY A 30 -6.41 3.91 -11.51
CA GLY A 30 -5.15 4.64 -11.56
C GLY A 30 -4.58 4.94 -10.18
N ALA A 31 -5.44 5.16 -9.18
CA ALA A 31 -5.01 5.32 -7.79
C ALA A 31 -4.45 4.01 -7.19
N SER A 32 -5.09 2.88 -7.51
CA SER A 32 -4.60 1.56 -7.11
C SER A 32 -3.27 1.20 -7.76
N ASP A 33 -3.12 1.45 -9.06
CA ASP A 33 -1.86 1.19 -9.80
C ASP A 33 -0.69 2.00 -9.24
N TRP A 34 -0.96 3.25 -8.84
CA TRP A 34 0.02 4.09 -8.18
C TRP A 34 0.40 3.55 -6.80
N ALA A 35 -0.59 3.17 -5.98
CA ALA A 35 -0.36 2.59 -4.67
C ALA A 35 0.43 1.28 -4.74
N ASP A 36 0.14 0.42 -5.72
CA ASP A 36 0.89 -0.82 -5.99
C ASP A 36 2.34 -0.52 -6.38
N SER A 37 2.57 0.50 -7.21
CA SER A 37 3.91 0.94 -7.60
C SER A 37 4.72 1.45 -6.40
N CYS A 38 4.11 2.23 -5.51
CA CYS A 38 4.73 2.69 -4.27
C CYS A 38 5.05 1.53 -3.33
N LEU A 39 4.11 0.58 -3.17
CA LEU A 39 4.31 -0.60 -2.34
C LEU A 39 5.45 -1.48 -2.87
N LYS A 40 5.55 -1.65 -4.20
CA LYS A 40 6.67 -2.37 -4.83
C LYS A 40 8.01 -1.69 -4.54
N GLY A 41 8.10 -0.36 -4.69
CA GLY A 41 9.32 0.39 -4.36
C GLY A 41 9.68 0.26 -2.88
N PHE A 42 8.69 0.30 -1.98
CA PHE A 42 8.91 0.05 -0.57
C PHE A 42 9.48 -1.35 -0.31
N ASP A 43 8.95 -2.38 -0.96
CA ASP A 43 9.43 -3.76 -0.79
C ASP A 43 10.87 -3.96 -1.27
N GLU A 44 11.26 -3.26 -2.33
CA GLU A 44 12.63 -3.27 -2.86
C GLU A 44 13.61 -2.60 -1.89
N HIS A 45 13.20 -1.52 -1.23
CA HIS A 45 14.03 -0.80 -0.26
C HIS A 45 14.02 -1.40 1.15
N PHE A 46 12.93 -2.07 1.54
CA PHE A 46 12.73 -2.61 2.87
C PHE A 46 12.23 -4.07 2.85
N PRO A 47 13.06 -5.00 2.35
CA PRO A 47 12.66 -6.39 2.13
C PRO A 47 12.23 -7.13 3.40
N GLN A 48 12.67 -6.68 4.59
CA GLN A 48 12.25 -7.25 5.87
C GLN A 48 10.74 -7.13 6.13
N HIS A 49 10.07 -6.14 5.54
CA HIS A 49 8.62 -5.95 5.70
C HIS A 49 7.81 -6.82 4.75
N LYS A 50 8.41 -7.35 3.68
CA LYS A 50 7.75 -8.20 2.67
C LYS A 50 7.19 -9.51 3.25
N ASN A 51 7.83 -10.04 4.29
CA ASN A 51 7.49 -11.34 4.87
C ASN A 51 6.44 -11.27 5.99
N GLN A 52 5.98 -10.08 6.38
CA GLN A 52 5.06 -9.92 7.52
C GLN A 52 3.62 -10.35 7.22
N ASP A 53 3.23 -10.51 5.95
CA ASP A 53 1.92 -11.05 5.54
C ASP A 53 1.87 -12.59 5.55
N GLY A 54 3.03 -13.27 5.57
CA GLY A 54 3.11 -14.74 5.59
C GLY A 54 3.01 -15.37 6.99
N GLN A 55 3.06 -14.58 8.07
CA GLN A 55 3.10 -15.08 9.46
C GLN A 55 1.75 -14.99 10.19
N LYS A 56 0.65 -14.64 9.52
CA LYS A 56 -0.71 -14.58 10.11
C LYS A 56 -1.61 -15.77 9.73
N ALA A 57 -1.04 -16.84 9.18
CA ALA A 57 -1.75 -18.08 8.86
C ALA A 57 -1.15 -19.26 9.65
N GLU A 58 -1.33 -19.26 10.96
CA GLU A 58 -1.31 -20.48 11.80
C GLU A 58 -2.41 -20.39 12.84
#